data_AF-A0A915JIA0-F1
#
_entry.id   AF-A0A915JIA0-F1
#
_cell.length_a   1.000
_cell.length_b   1.000
_cell.length_c   1.000
_cell.angle_alpha   90.00
_cell.angle_beta   90.00
_cell.angle_gamma   90.00
#
_symmetry.space_group_name_H-M   'P 1'
#
loop_
_entity.id
_entity.type
_entity.pdbx_description
1 polymer ?
#
loop_
_entity_poly.entity_id
_entity_poly.type
_entity_poly.pdbx_seq_one_letter_code
_entity_poly.pdbx_strand_id
1 'polypeptide(L)'
;MPKIVNCHEIKLMSLFKIEEEKNNIFGKFSHTLSKNDRAAAWRRVFEYGKSIGCAFATDAMYGYVSDMVWPNIRNTAVAKWDKHRKTGEGNDDYWLSDIDLKVLNIIGPKSAAIVGLPVQESMDESLKSDNRDLELSKAST
;
A
#
# COMPACT_ATOMS: atom_id res chain seq x y z
N MET A 1 -27.16 7.74 24.36
CA MET A 1 -25.68 7.78 24.24
C MET A 1 -25.31 7.15 22.90
N PRO A 2 -24.50 7.78 22.05
CA PRO A 2 -24.07 7.13 20.81
C PRO A 2 -23.24 5.90 21.20
N LYS A 3 -23.62 4.74 20.66
CA LYS A 3 -22.87 3.49 20.85
C LYS A 3 -21.45 3.75 20.35
N ILE A 4 -20.45 3.44 21.18
CA ILE A 4 -19.06 3.39 20.73
C ILE A 4 -19.05 2.35 19.61
N VAL A 5 -18.99 2.83 18.37
CA VAL A 5 -18.76 1.98 17.21
C VAL A 5 -17.36 1.40 17.41
N ASN A 6 -17.20 0.09 17.27
CA ASN A 6 -15.90 -0.55 17.48
C ASN A 6 -14.87 0.10 16.55
N CYS A 7 -13.66 0.41 17.06
CA CYS A 7 -12.57 0.99 16.26
C CYS A 7 -12.31 0.19 14.97
N HIS A 8 -12.48 -1.13 15.02
CA HIS A 8 -12.42 -2.02 13.86
C HIS A 8 -13.49 -1.71 12.81
N GLU A 9 -14.75 -1.61 13.23
CA GLU A 9 -15.89 -1.29 12.36
C GLU A 9 -15.77 0.10 11.75
N ILE A 10 -15.33 1.10 12.52
CA ILE A 10 -15.08 2.46 12.02
C ILE A 10 -14.05 2.44 10.89
N LYS A 11 -12.96 1.68 11.05
CA LYS A 11 -11.92 1.56 10.01
C LYS A 11 -12.47 0.91 8.76
N LEU A 12 -13.22 -0.18 8.88
CA LEU A 12 -13.86 -0.83 7.74
C LEU A 12 -14.82 0.10 7.01
N MET A 13 -15.70 0.79 7.72
CA MET A 13 -16.64 1.75 7.13
C MET A 13 -15.92 2.90 6.42
N SER A 14 -14.82 3.40 6.99
CA SER A 14 -13.97 4.40 6.33
C SER A 14 -13.34 3.85 5.04
N LEU A 15 -12.90 2.58 5.04
CA LEU A 15 -12.37 1.92 3.84
C LEU A 15 -13.44 1.70 2.77
N PHE A 16 -14.68 1.34 3.14
CA PHE A 16 -15.81 1.31 2.21
C PHE A 16 -15.99 2.68 1.53
N LYS A 17 -15.91 3.76 2.31
CA LYS A 17 -16.02 5.10 1.73
C LYS A 17 -14.87 5.45 0.78
N ILE A 18 -13.64 5.03 1.10
CA ILE A 18 -12.49 5.19 0.20
C ILE A 18 -12.69 4.38 -1.09
N GLU A 19 -13.29 3.19 -1.01
CA GLU A 19 -13.59 2.38 -2.19
C GLU A 19 -14.65 3.02 -3.09
N GLU A 20 -15.71 3.61 -2.53
CA GLU A 20 -16.72 4.38 -3.29
C GLU A 20 -16.07 5.55 -4.05
N GLU A 21 -15.13 6.25 -3.40
CA GLU A 21 -14.42 7.40 -3.96
C GLU A 21 -13.18 6.99 -4.76
N LYS A 22 -12.90 5.69 -4.94
CA LYS A 22 -11.65 5.16 -5.51
C LYS A 22 -11.29 5.79 -6.84
N ASN A 23 -12.26 6.01 -7.73
CA ASN A 23 -12.02 6.62 -9.03
C ASN A 23 -11.64 8.10 -8.94
N ASN A 24 -12.13 8.81 -7.93
CA ASN A 24 -11.79 10.22 -7.70
C ASN A 24 -10.45 10.37 -6.95
N ILE A 25 -10.12 9.39 -6.11
CA ILE A 25 -8.89 9.39 -5.31
C ILE A 25 -7.71 8.84 -6.14
N PHE A 26 -7.88 7.65 -6.70
CA PHE A 26 -6.84 6.85 -7.36
C PHE A 26 -7.06 6.66 -8.87
N GLY A 27 -8.05 7.34 -9.46
CA GLY A 27 -8.28 7.30 -10.90
C GLY A 27 -7.01 7.59 -11.69
N LYS A 28 -6.86 6.92 -12.85
CA LYS A 28 -5.77 7.21 -13.79
C LYS A 28 -5.76 8.71 -14.11
N PHE A 29 -4.58 9.25 -14.41
CA PHE A 29 -4.45 10.61 -14.94
C PHE A 29 -5.40 10.77 -16.13
N SER A 30 -6.50 11.46 -15.88
CA SER A 30 -7.51 11.83 -16.86
C SER A 30 -7.57 13.34 -16.87
N HIS A 31 -7.74 13.93 -18.05
CA HIS A 31 -8.01 15.36 -18.17
C HIS A 31 -9.30 15.78 -17.43
N THR A 32 -10.15 14.81 -17.05
CA THR A 32 -11.39 15.03 -16.30
C THR A 32 -11.22 15.03 -14.79
N LEU A 33 -10.08 14.58 -14.24
CA LEU A 33 -9.88 14.47 -12.78
C LEU A 33 -8.85 15.50 -12.32
N SER A 34 -9.32 16.55 -11.64
CA SER A 34 -8.45 17.61 -11.13
C SER A 34 -7.92 17.31 -9.72
N LYS A 35 -6.91 18.09 -9.30
CA LYS A 35 -6.44 18.08 -7.90
C LYS A 35 -7.55 18.44 -6.91
N ASN A 36 -8.47 19.32 -7.32
CA ASN A 36 -9.60 19.74 -6.49
C ASN A 36 -10.61 18.61 -6.31
N ASP A 37 -10.84 17.79 -7.34
CA ASP A 37 -11.74 16.63 -7.26
C ASP A 37 -11.19 15.59 -6.29
N ARG A 38 -9.87 15.34 -6.33
CA ARG A 38 -9.20 14.46 -5.38
C ARG A 38 -9.27 14.98 -3.95
N ALA A 39 -9.03 16.27 -3.74
CA ALA A 39 -9.15 16.89 -2.43
C ALA A 39 -10.61 16.84 -1.91
N ALA A 40 -11.59 17.06 -2.78
CA ALA A 40 -13.01 16.95 -2.45
C ALA A 40 -13.39 15.51 -2.07
N ALA A 41 -12.86 14.51 -2.78
CA ALA A 41 -13.07 13.09 -2.45
C ALA A 41 -12.51 12.75 -1.06
N TRP A 42 -11.27 13.16 -0.75
CA TRP A 42 -10.70 12.98 0.59
C TRP A 42 -11.48 13.70 1.68
N ARG A 43 -12.01 14.91 1.39
CA ARG A 43 -12.90 15.61 2.31
C ARG A 43 -14.18 14.83 2.59
N ARG A 44 -14.80 14.22 1.57
CA ARG A 44 -15.98 13.36 1.75
C ARG A 44 -15.66 12.13 2.62
N VAL A 45 -14.49 11.51 2.44
CA VAL A 45 -14.04 10.41 3.30
C VAL A 45 -13.87 10.88 4.75
N PHE A 46 -13.24 12.04 4.96
CA PHE A 46 -13.02 12.61 6.29
C PHE A 46 -14.33 12.96 7.01
N GLU A 47 -15.25 13.67 6.34
CA GLU A 47 -16.54 14.03 6.94
C GLU A 47 -17.39 12.79 7.25
N TYR A 48 -17.33 11.76 6.39
CA TYR A 48 -17.97 10.48 6.68
C TYR A 48 -17.35 9.79 7.89
N GLY A 49 -16.02 9.77 8.00
CA GLY A 49 -15.32 9.25 9.18
C GLY A 49 -15.79 9.94 10.46
N LYS A 50 -15.92 11.27 10.45
CA LYS A 50 -16.45 12.03 11.60
C LYS A 50 -17.89 11.66 11.91
N SER A 51 -18.75 11.50 10.91
CA SER A 51 -20.17 11.21 11.13
C SER A 51 -20.41 9.82 11.74
N ILE A 52 -19.53 8.85 11.48
CA ILE A 52 -19.57 7.51 12.07
C ILE A 52 -18.81 7.39 13.40
N GLY A 53 -18.29 8.50 13.94
CA GLY A 53 -17.62 8.54 15.24
C GLY A 53 -16.11 8.24 15.21
N CYS A 54 -15.44 8.36 14.06
CA CYS A 54 -13.99 8.32 14.01
C CYS A 54 -13.40 9.52 14.76
N ALA A 55 -12.70 9.24 15.85
CA ALA A 55 -12.00 10.25 16.63
C ALA A 55 -10.69 10.64 15.94
N PHE A 56 -10.77 11.57 14.99
CA PHE A 56 -9.58 12.27 14.51
C PHE A 56 -9.10 13.28 15.56
N ALA A 57 -7.83 13.70 15.47
CA ALA A 57 -7.35 14.82 16.28
C ALA A 57 -8.22 16.07 16.02
N THR A 58 -8.40 16.91 17.04
CA THR A 58 -9.34 18.05 17.01
C THR A 58 -9.07 19.03 15.86
N ASP A 59 -7.81 19.14 15.44
CA ASP A 59 -7.29 19.99 14.37
C ASP A 59 -7.02 19.22 13.06
N ALA A 60 -7.33 17.92 13.02
CA ALA A 60 -7.11 17.11 11.84
C ALA A 60 -7.95 17.63 10.67
N MET A 61 -7.31 17.80 9.52
CA MET A 61 -7.98 18.10 8.26
C MET A 61 -8.07 16.83 7.41
N TYR A 62 -8.80 16.89 6.30
CA TYR A 62 -8.90 15.78 5.33
C TYR A 62 -7.52 15.27 4.86
N GLY A 63 -6.49 16.12 4.85
CA GLY A 63 -5.10 15.75 4.57
C GLY A 63 -4.53 14.71 5.55
N TYR A 64 -4.96 14.72 6.81
CA TYR A 64 -4.57 13.69 7.78
C TYR A 64 -5.01 12.29 7.33
N VAL A 65 -6.20 12.18 6.73
CA VAL A 65 -6.70 10.90 6.23
C VAL A 65 -5.89 10.45 5.01
N SER A 66 -5.59 11.35 4.08
CA SER A 66 -4.86 11.03 2.86
C SER A 66 -3.38 10.73 3.08
N ASP A 67 -2.74 11.46 4.01
CA ASP A 67 -1.29 11.51 4.14
C ASP A 67 -0.77 10.64 5.29
N MET A 68 -1.61 10.39 6.31
CA MET A 68 -1.24 9.55 7.46
C MET A 68 -2.06 8.27 7.55
N VAL A 69 -3.39 8.38 7.64
CA VAL A 69 -4.24 7.22 7.94
C VAL A 69 -4.19 6.18 6.81
N TRP A 70 -4.48 6.61 5.58
CA TRP A 70 -4.49 5.71 4.42
C TRP A 70 -3.12 5.07 4.16
N PRO A 71 -1.99 5.82 4.08
CA PRO A 71 -0.68 5.23 3.82
C PRO A 71 -0.26 4.23 4.89
N ASN A 72 -0.53 4.49 6.17
CA ASN A 72 -0.19 3.56 7.25
C ASN A 72 -0.94 2.24 7.11
N ILE A 73 -2.26 2.29 6.94
CA ILE A 73 -3.10 1.08 6.77
C ILE A 73 -2.70 0.33 5.50
N ARG A 74 -2.46 1.05 4.40
CA ARG A 74 -1.99 0.50 3.12
C ARG A 74 -0.67 -0.25 3.28
N ASN A 75 0.33 0.39 3.88
CA ASN A 75 1.67 -0.18 3.97
C ASN A 75 1.67 -1.42 4.86
N THR A 76 0.88 -1.43 5.95
CA THR A 76 0.72 -2.62 6.79
C THR A 76 0.12 -3.79 6.00
N ALA A 77 -0.97 -3.58 5.27
CA ALA A 77 -1.61 -4.64 4.49
C ALA A 77 -0.70 -5.18 3.39
N VAL A 78 0.00 -4.30 2.66
CA VAL A 78 0.94 -4.69 1.60
C VAL A 78 2.14 -5.44 2.20
N ALA A 79 2.69 -5.00 3.33
CA ALA A 79 3.81 -5.69 3.97
C ALA A 79 3.45 -7.10 4.44
N LYS A 80 2.24 -7.28 5.00
CA LYS A 80 1.72 -8.61 5.32
C LYS A 80 1.61 -9.47 4.06
N TRP A 81 1.00 -8.92 3.00
CA TRP A 81 0.84 -9.62 1.72
C TRP A 81 2.18 -10.07 1.13
N ASP A 82 3.17 -9.18 1.10
CA ASP A 82 4.50 -9.48 0.57
C ASP A 82 5.24 -10.52 1.43
N LYS A 83 5.12 -10.44 2.76
CA LYS A 83 5.71 -11.45 3.66
C LYS A 83 5.16 -12.83 3.32
N HIS A 84 3.84 -12.97 3.27
CA HIS A 84 3.20 -14.24 2.94
C HIS A 84 3.62 -14.75 1.55
N ARG A 85 3.61 -13.89 0.53
CA ARG A 85 3.99 -14.26 -0.83
C ARG A 85 5.43 -14.75 -0.93
N LYS A 86 6.37 -14.13 -0.20
CA LYS A 86 7.80 -14.43 -0.31
C LYS A 86 8.23 -15.64 0.50
N THR A 87 7.73 -15.78 1.72
CA THR A 87 8.24 -16.81 2.64
C THR A 87 7.32 -18.03 2.74
N GLY A 88 6.07 -17.94 2.28
CA GLY A 88 5.06 -18.97 2.55
C GLY A 88 4.72 -19.11 4.04
N GLU A 89 5.32 -18.29 4.91
CA GLU A 89 5.07 -18.28 6.34
C GLU A 89 3.85 -17.39 6.63
N GLY A 90 2.68 -18.01 6.56
CA GLY A 90 1.46 -17.56 7.23
C GLY A 90 0.96 -18.73 8.05
N ASN A 91 1.36 -18.82 9.33
CA ASN A 91 0.72 -19.76 10.22
C ASN A 91 -0.75 -19.31 10.40
N ASP A 92 -1.65 -20.17 9.94
CA ASP A 92 -3.10 -20.22 10.18
C ASP A 92 -4.02 -19.41 9.23
N ASP A 93 -5.25 -19.93 9.09
CA ASP A 93 -6.38 -19.52 8.21
C ASP A 93 -6.84 -18.04 8.32
N TYR A 94 -6.14 -17.20 9.09
CA TYR A 94 -6.56 -15.84 9.49
C TYR A 94 -5.46 -14.76 9.41
N TRP A 95 -4.40 -14.95 8.63
CA TRP A 95 -3.25 -14.02 8.63
C TRP A 95 -3.54 -12.63 8.02
N LEU A 96 -4.56 -12.49 7.16
CA LEU A 96 -5.11 -11.21 6.72
C LEU A 96 -6.42 -10.92 7.44
N SER A 97 -6.51 -9.74 8.05
CA SER A 97 -7.78 -9.22 8.53
C SER A 97 -8.68 -8.80 7.35
N ASP A 98 -9.97 -8.70 7.60
CA ASP A 98 -10.94 -8.06 6.72
C ASP A 98 -10.52 -6.63 6.28
N ILE A 99 -9.89 -5.86 7.18
CA ILE A 99 -9.27 -4.56 6.88
C ILE A 99 -8.17 -4.73 5.82
N ASP A 100 -7.26 -5.70 6.01
CA ASP A 100 -6.18 -5.93 5.06
C ASP A 100 -6.73 -6.35 3.69
N LEU A 101 -7.67 -7.30 3.67
CA LEU A 101 -8.34 -7.75 2.44
C LEU A 101 -9.03 -6.59 1.70
N LYS A 102 -9.72 -5.72 2.44
CA LYS A 102 -10.39 -4.56 1.88
C LYS A 102 -9.40 -3.57 1.24
N VAL A 103 -8.29 -3.33 1.91
CA VAL A 103 -7.21 -2.47 1.41
C VAL A 103 -6.63 -3.03 0.11
N LEU A 104 -6.35 -4.34 0.07
CA LEU A 104 -5.85 -5.01 -1.14
C LEU A 104 -6.85 -4.89 -2.30
N ASN A 105 -8.16 -4.97 -2.02
CA ASN A 105 -9.20 -4.76 -3.04
C ASN A 105 -9.24 -3.30 -3.56
N ILE A 106 -9.11 -2.31 -2.67
CA ILE A 106 -9.04 -0.89 -3.03
C ILE A 106 -7.83 -0.63 -3.91
N ILE A 107 -6.65 -1.14 -3.54
CA ILE A 107 -5.43 -1.02 -4.33
C ILE A 107 -5.60 -1.71 -5.70
N GLY A 108 -6.26 -2.86 -5.69
CA GLY A 108 -6.52 -3.69 -6.85
C GLY A 108 -5.49 -4.83 -6.96
N PRO A 109 -5.95 -6.07 -7.20
CA PRO A 109 -5.10 -7.26 -7.18
C PRO A 109 -4.05 -7.27 -8.31
N LYS A 110 -4.28 -6.50 -9.37
CA LYS A 110 -3.36 -6.36 -10.51
C LYS A 110 -2.38 -5.20 -10.37
N SER A 111 -2.43 -4.45 -9.27
CA SER A 111 -1.52 -3.31 -9.11
C SER A 111 -0.08 -3.80 -8.92
N ALA A 112 0.88 -3.00 -9.37
CA ALA A 112 2.30 -3.27 -9.16
C ALA A 112 2.67 -3.43 -7.67
N ALA A 113 1.91 -2.79 -6.77
CA ALA A 113 2.11 -2.93 -5.33
C ALA A 113 1.74 -4.32 -4.79
N ILE A 114 0.91 -5.10 -5.52
CA ILE A 114 0.49 -6.45 -5.13
C ILE A 114 1.23 -7.52 -5.93
N VAL A 115 1.39 -7.32 -7.24
CA VAL A 115 2.05 -8.28 -8.15
C VAL A 115 3.58 -8.19 -8.06
N GLY A 116 4.11 -7.05 -7.64
CA GLY A 116 5.52 -6.71 -7.78
C GLY A 116 5.83 -6.24 -9.20
N LEU A 117 6.89 -5.46 -9.35
CA LEU A 117 7.46 -5.15 -10.66
C LEU A 117 8.50 -6.23 -10.99
N PRO A 118 8.55 -6.72 -12.23
CA PRO A 118 9.68 -7.51 -12.68
C PRO A 118 10.91 -6.60 -12.71
N VAL A 119 11.72 -6.65 -11.65
CA VAL A 119 13.03 -6.02 -11.64
C VAL A 119 13.96 -7.01 -12.32
N GLN A 120 14.38 -6.71 -13.56
CA GLN A 120 15.53 -7.37 -14.15
C GLN A 120 16.73 -7.01 -13.30
N GLU A 121 17.31 -7.99 -12.60
CA GLU A 121 18.55 -7.82 -11.84
C GLU A 121 19.70 -7.58 -12.82
N SER A 122 19.91 -6.33 -13.24
CA SER A 122 21.01 -5.94 -14.11
C SER A 122 22.31 -5.74 -13.33
N MET A 123 22.74 -6.74 -12.56
CA MET A 123 24.05 -6.77 -11.90
C MET A 123 24.52 -8.20 -11.70
N ASP A 124 24.90 -8.91 -12.77
CA ASP A 124 25.73 -10.12 -12.60
C ASP A 124 26.65 -10.46 -13.79
N GLU A 125 27.39 -9.47 -14.33
CA GLU A 125 28.38 -9.79 -15.39
C GLU A 125 29.64 -8.91 -15.40
N SER A 126 30.08 -8.38 -14.25
CA SER A 126 31.32 -7.58 -14.17
C SER A 126 32.42 -8.13 -13.25
N LEU A 127 32.30 -9.36 -12.71
CA LEU A 127 33.29 -9.88 -11.75
C LEU A 127 33.92 -11.24 -12.13
N LYS A 128 33.91 -11.63 -13.41
CA LYS A 128 34.61 -12.85 -13.88
C LYS A 128 35.75 -12.63 -14.87
N SER A 129 36.25 -11.42 -15.09
CA SER A 129 37.40 -11.19 -15.99
C SER A 129 38.78 -11.25 -15.32
N ASP A 130 38.91 -11.03 -14.01
CA ASP A 130 40.21 -10.65 -13.45
C ASP A 130 40.98 -11.78 -12.75
N ASN A 131 40.89 -13.01 -13.27
CA ASN A 131 41.69 -14.13 -12.76
C ASN A 131 42.40 -14.98 -13.84
N ARG A 132 42.44 -14.54 -15.11
CA ARG A 132 43.20 -15.26 -16.16
C ARG A 132 44.64 -14.79 -16.37
N ASP A 133 45.06 -13.69 -15.75
CA ASP A 133 46.40 -13.13 -15.98
C ASP A 133 47.44 -13.52 -14.92
N LEU A 134 47.08 -14.26 -13.87
CA LEU A 134 48.02 -14.66 -12.81
C LEU A 134 48.66 -16.05 -12.99
N GLU A 135 48.19 -16.88 -13.93
CA GLU A 135 48.78 -18.21 -14.18
C GLU A 135 49.87 -18.22 -15.27
N LEU A 136 49.99 -17.18 -16.09
CA LEU A 136 51.01 -17.11 -17.14
C LEU A 136 52.39 -16.59 -16.66
N SER A 137 52.49 -15.98 -15.47
CA SER A 137 53.77 -15.47 -14.94
C SER A 137 54.56 -16.51 -14.12
N LYS A 138 54.00 -17.69 -13.85
CA LYS A 138 54.69 -18.79 -13.16
C LYS A 138 55.23 -19.87 -14.09
N ALA A 139 55.07 -19.71 -15.41
CA ALA A 139 55.48 -20.68 -16.43
C ALA A 139 56.67 -20.22 -17.31
N SER A 140 57.39 -19.16 -16.93
CA SER A 140 58.69 -18.84 -17.55
C SER A 140 59.79 -18.91 -16.49
N THR A 141 60.44 -20.07 -16.50
CA THR A 141 61.82 -20.30 -16.06
C THR A 141 62.78 -19.46 -16.91
#